data_AF-A0A547P9M5-F1
#
_entry.id   AF-A0A547P9M5-F1
#
_cell.length_a   1.000
_cell.length_b   1.000
_cell.length_c   1.000
_cell.angle_alpha   90.00
_cell.angle_beta   90.00
_cell.angle_gamma   90.00
#
_symmetry.space_group_name_H-M   'P 1'
#
loop_
_entity.id
_entity.type
_entity.pdbx_description
1 polymer ?
#
loop_
_entity_poly.entity_id
_entity_poly.type
_entity_poly.pdbx_seq_one_letter_code
_entity_poly.pdbx_strand_id
1 'polypeptide(L)' 'MNAPIGTDEAIARQRFMIMNAVRIGSLGALIVGLAIARSVIDLPYPLGVALAVGGLLAFYFGPRALARKWKSSAGDDAQ' A
#
# COMPACT_ATOMS: atom_id res chain seq x y z
N MET A 1 5.40 -22.27 28.19
CA MET A 1 5.80 -22.68 26.83
C MET A 1 6.18 -21.41 26.10
N ASN A 2 7.48 -21.05 26.05
CA ASN A 2 7.93 -19.79 25.46
C ASN A 2 7.85 -19.92 23.93
N ALA A 3 7.00 -19.13 23.28
CA ALA A 3 6.99 -19.02 21.82
C ALA A 3 8.37 -18.53 21.36
N PRO A 4 8.94 -19.07 20.27
CA PRO A 4 10.22 -18.63 19.75
C PRO A 4 10.08 -17.17 19.28
N ILE A 5 10.69 -16.25 20.04
CA ILE A 5 10.70 -14.79 19.86
C ILE A 5 10.96 -14.35 18.40
N GLY A 6 11.61 -15.18 17.57
CA GLY A 6 11.92 -14.85 16.18
C GLY A 6 10.77 -14.91 15.17
N THR A 7 9.67 -15.63 15.43
CA THR A 7 8.59 -15.81 14.41
C THR A 7 7.56 -14.69 14.44
N ASP A 8 7.06 -14.33 15.62
CA ASP A 8 6.06 -13.27 15.77
C ASP A 8 6.62 -11.88 15.42
N GLU A 9 7.88 -11.61 15.78
CA GLU A 9 8.57 -10.36 15.47
C GLU A 9 8.81 -10.20 13.97
N ALA A 10 9.17 -11.29 13.27
CA ALA A 10 9.36 -11.29 11.83
C ALA A 10 8.04 -10.97 11.08
N ILE A 11 6.93 -11.57 11.51
CA ILE A 11 5.59 -11.31 10.96
C ILE A 11 5.16 -9.87 11.24
N ALA A 12 5.35 -9.37 12.47
CA ALA A 12 5.01 -8.01 12.84
C ALA A 12 5.81 -6.98 12.02
N ARG A 13 7.13 -7.20 11.86
CA ARG A 13 8.00 -6.35 11.04
C ARG A 13 7.58 -6.37 9.57
N GLN A 14 7.28 -7.54 9.01
CA GLN A 14 6.84 -7.66 7.62
C GLN A 14 5.55 -6.86 7.39
N ARG A 15 4.56 -7.02 8.28
CA ARG A 15 3.29 -6.29 8.22
C ARG A 15 3.51 -4.78 8.29
N PHE A 16 4.31 -4.32 9.25
CA PHE A 16 4.66 -2.91 9.38
C PHE A 16 5.32 -2.36 8.11
N MET A 17 6.27 -3.09 7.54
CA MET A 17 6.97 -2.67 6.33
C MET A 17 6.04 -2.54 5.13
N ILE A 18 5.14 -3.52 4.92
CA ILE A 18 4.18 -3.46 3.80
C ILE A 18 3.17 -2.32 4.01
N MET A 19 2.67 -2.09 5.22
CA MET A 19 1.76 -0.95 5.48
C MET A 19 2.43 0.40 5.17
N ASN A 20 3.69 0.57 5.58
CA ASN A 20 4.43 1.80 5.30
C ASN A 20 4.72 1.96 3.81
N ALA A 21 5.13 0.88 3.13
CA ALA A 21 5.36 0.91 1.68
C ALA A 21 4.09 1.30 0.92
N VAL A 22 2.93 0.74 1.29
CA VAL A 22 1.65 1.10 0.68
C VAL A 22 1.30 2.56 0.93
N ARG A 23 1.43 3.06 2.16
CA ARG A 23 1.13 4.47 2.48
C ARG A 23 2.04 5.43 1.72
N ILE A 24 3.35 5.22 1.78
CA ILE A 24 4.32 6.11 1.13
C ILE A 24 4.17 6.03 -0.39
N GLY A 25 4.01 4.83 -0.95
CA GLY A 25 3.81 4.63 -2.39
C GLY A 25 2.53 5.27 -2.91
N SER A 26 1.43 5.17 -2.17
CA SER A 26 0.17 5.79 -2.56
C SER A 26 0.18 7.32 -2.42
N LEU A 27 0.85 7.86 -1.39
CA LEU A 27 1.09 9.30 -1.28
C LEU A 27 1.97 9.81 -2.43
N GLY A 28 3.04 9.07 -2.77
CA GLY A 28 3.91 9.39 -3.90
C GLY A 28 3.16 9.37 -5.23
N ALA A 29 2.34 8.34 -5.47
CA ALA A 29 1.49 8.24 -6.66
C ALA A 29 0.51 9.43 -6.76
N LEU A 30 -0.08 9.85 -5.64
CA LEU A 30 -0.95 11.02 -5.59
C LEU A 30 -0.20 12.30 -5.96
N ILE A 31 0.99 12.52 -5.39
CA ILE A 31 1.80 13.71 -5.66
C ILE A 31 2.25 13.74 -7.13
N VAL A 32 2.70 12.61 -7.67
CA VAL A 32 3.09 12.50 -9.10
C VAL A 32 1.90 12.76 -10.01
N GLY A 33 0.73 12.19 -9.70
CA GLY A 33 -0.49 12.46 -10.47
C GLY A 33 -0.89 13.93 -10.44
N LEU A 34 -0.78 14.57 -9.27
CA LEU A 34 -1.05 16.00 -9.12
C LEU A 34 -0.05 16.86 -9.92
N ALA A 35 1.23 16.49 -9.91
CA ALA A 35 2.28 17.18 -10.68
C ALA A 35 2.00 17.13 -12.18
N ILE A 36 1.56 15.98 -12.71
CA ILE A 36 1.12 15.85 -14.11
C ILE A 36 -0.15 16.67 -14.37
N ALA A 37 -1.16 16.57 -13.49
CA ALA A 37 -2.43 17.29 -13.67
C ALA A 37 -2.27 18.82 -13.59
N ARG A 38 -1.20 19.31 -12.94
CA ARG A 38 -0.83 20.72 -12.85
C ARG A 38 0.16 21.16 -13.94
N SER A 39 0.45 20.29 -14.92
CA SER A 39 1.41 20.56 -16.00
C SER A 39 2.82 20.90 -15.51
N VAL A 40 3.20 20.43 -14.31
CA VAL A 40 4.60 20.47 -13.83
C VAL A 40 5.42 19.43 -14.59
N ILE A 41 4.78 18.32 -14.95
CA ILE A 41 5.31 17.28 -15.82
C ILE A 41 4.46 17.29 -17.09
N ASP A 42 5.12 17.39 -18.24
CA ASP A 42 4.49 17.50 -19.56
C ASP A 42 4.01 16.12 -20.06
N LEU A 43 3.04 15.55 -19.33
CA LEU A 43 2.40 14.28 -19.62
C LEU A 43 0.89 14.48 -19.84
N PRO A 44 0.19 13.51 -20.46
CA PRO A 44 -1.24 13.63 -20.74
C PRO A 44 -2.05 13.85 -19.46
N TYR A 45 -2.88 14.89 -19.44
CA TYR A 45 -3.76 15.22 -18.31
C TYR A 45 -4.58 14.01 -17.79
N PRO A 46 -5.19 13.15 -18.65
CA PRO A 46 -5.93 11.99 -18.16
C PRO A 46 -5.07 11.02 -17.34
N LEU A 47 -3.79 10.90 -17.69
CA LEU A 47 -2.85 10.04 -16.98
C LEU A 47 -2.58 10.60 -15.58
N GLY A 48 -2.37 11.91 -15.46
CA GLY A 48 -2.19 12.59 -14.18
C GLY A 48 -3.40 12.43 -13.25
N VAL A 49 -4.60 12.62 -13.79
CA VAL A 49 -5.85 12.42 -13.04
C VAL A 49 -5.99 10.96 -12.60
N ALA A 50 -5.75 10.00 -13.50
CA ALA A 50 -5.83 8.58 -13.15
C ALA A 50 -4.82 8.18 -12.06
N LEU A 51 -3.59 8.72 -12.10
CA LEU A 51 -2.57 8.50 -11.09
C LEU A 51 -2.93 9.16 -9.75
N ALA A 52 -3.45 10.39 -9.78
CA ALA A 52 -3.85 11.11 -8.57
C ALA A 52 -5.01 10.42 -7.87
N VAL A 53 -6.07 10.10 -8.61
CA VAL A 53 -7.25 9.40 -8.10
C VAL A 53 -6.89 7.97 -7.70
N GLY A 54 -6.10 7.26 -8.52
CA GLY A 54 -5.62 5.91 -8.23
C GLY A 54 -4.75 5.87 -6.97
N GLY A 55 -3.85 6.84 -6.79
CA GLY A 55 -3.03 7.00 -5.59
C GLY A 55 -3.89 7.30 -4.35
N LEU A 56 -4.90 8.17 -4.47
CA LEU A 56 -5.85 8.47 -3.39
C LEU A 56 -6.65 7.23 -2.98
N LEU A 57 -7.19 6.49 -3.94
CA LEU A 57 -7.93 5.27 -3.70
C LEU A 57 -7.02 4.19 -3.12
N ALA A 58 -5.78 4.03 -3.62
CA ALA A 58 -4.81 3.10 -3.07
C ALA A 58 -4.39 3.47 -1.64
N PHE A 59 -4.31 4.75 -1.30
CA PHE A 59 -4.02 5.22 0.06
C PHE A 59 -5.15 4.82 1.02
N TYR A 60 -6.41 4.93 0.58
CA TYR A 60 -7.57 4.63 1.41
C TYR A 60 -7.90 3.13 1.48
N PHE A 61 -7.86 2.44 0.34
CA PHE A 61 -8.22 1.03 0.22
C PHE A 61 -7.03 0.09 0.44
N GLY A 62 -5.80 0.50 0.12
CA GLY A 62 -4.59 -0.32 0.26
C GLY A 62 -4.42 -0.89 1.68
N PRO A 63 -4.42 -0.07 2.75
CA PRO A 63 -4.30 -0.57 4.11
C PRO A 63 -5.44 -1.51 4.50
N ARG A 64 -6.67 -1.19 4.07
CA ARG A 64 -7.89 -1.95 4.39
C ARG A 64 -7.93 -3.29 3.64
N ALA A 65 -7.47 -3.33 2.39
CA ALA A 65 -7.35 -4.55 1.61
C ALA A 65 -6.24 -5.45 2.16
N LEU A 66 -5.11 -4.86 2.56
CA LEU A 66 -3.99 -5.59 3.14
C LEU A 66 -4.34 -6.20 4.51
N ALA A 67 -5.03 -5.43 5.37
CA ALA A 67 -5.57 -5.94 6.63
C ALA A 67 -6.56 -7.09 6.42
N ARG A 68 -7.41 -7.02 5.38
CA ARG A 68 -8.29 -8.13 4.98
C ARG A 68 -7.50 -9.35 4.51
N LYS A 69 -6.46 -9.15 3.71
CA LYS A 69 -5.61 -10.22 3.17
C LYS A 69 -4.89 -10.99 4.27
N TRP A 70 -4.38 -10.32 5.30
CA TRP A 70 -3.73 -11.02 6.43
C TRP A 70 -4.67 -11.80 7.31
N LYS A 71 -5.95 -11.41 7.37
CA LYS A 71 -6.99 -12.24 7.99
C LYS A 71 -7.31 -13.49 7.14
N SER A 72 -7.11 -13.42 5.83
CA SER A 72 -7.35 -14.52 4.89
C SER A 72 -6.16 -15.48 4.76
N SER A 73 -4.91 -14.98 4.75
CA SER A 73 -3.71 -15.82 4.67
C SER A 73 -3.51 -16.71 5.89
N ALA A 74 -4.04 -16.34 7.07
CA ALA A 74 -4.06 -17.24 8.23
C ALA A 74 -4.87 -18.54 8.00
N GLY A 75 -5.63 -18.64 6.89
CA GLY A 75 -6.36 -19.84 6.49
C GLY A 75 -5.81 -20.58 5.27
N ASP A 76 -4.77 -20.05 4.59
CA ASP A 76 -4.25 -20.62 3.32
C ASP A 76 -2.92 -21.37 3.51
N ASP A 77 -2.32 -21.28 4.71
CA ASP A 77 -1.16 -22.07 5.12
C ASP A 77 -1.53 -23.53 5.49
N ALA A 78 -2.79 -23.93 5.26
CA ALA A 78 -3.39 -25.21 5.64
C ALA A 78 -3.88 -26.05 4.45
N GLN A 79 -3.39 -25.81 3.22
CA GLN A 79 -3.64 -26.66 2.05
C GLN A 79 -2.34 -27.22 1.46
#